data_AF-U9VZ86-F1
#
_entry.id   AF-U9VZ86-F1
#
_cell.length_a   1.000
_cell.length_b   1.000
_cell.length_c   1.000
_cell.angle_alpha   90.00
_cell.angle_beta   90.00
_cell.angle_gamma   90.00
#
_symmetry.space_group_name_H-M   'P 1'
#
loop_
_entity.id
_entity.type
_entity.pdbx_description
1 polymer ?
#
loop_
_entity_poly.entity_id
_entity_poly.type
_entity_poly.pdbx_seq_one_letter_code
_entity_poly.pdbx_strand_id
1 'polypeptide(L)'
;MVTPSNILYSAAALRRMCRLIYRRVTELQVREWWSVVWVWIPGYRPTFVPKRAFKRHFVQWRRQMAKVLRVVVWASHPQRYTVHNDAKHSSYVVEVLPAAVTCTCEDYQNQFKFWGKGCCKHGYAVLGHLGFDSLNDYINSGQQSRPVPVPLAA
;
A
#
# COMPACT_ATOMS: atom_id res chain seq x y z
N MET A 1 -9.06 16.54 0.56
CA MET A 1 -9.09 16.02 1.94
C MET A 1 -9.24 14.50 1.91
N VAL A 2 -8.39 13.76 2.63
CA VAL A 2 -8.45 12.28 2.69
C VAL A 2 -9.49 11.88 3.74
N THR A 3 -10.39 10.97 3.39
CA THR A 3 -11.39 10.40 4.31
C THR A 3 -11.18 8.89 4.46
N PRO A 4 -11.71 8.25 5.52
CA PRO A 4 -11.60 6.80 5.71
C PRO A 4 -12.13 5.99 4.52
N SER A 5 -13.17 6.49 3.84
CA SER A 5 -13.72 5.85 2.65
C SER A 5 -12.87 6.11 1.42
N ASN A 6 -12.43 7.36 1.20
CA ASN A 6 -11.73 7.75 -0.02
C ASN A 6 -10.32 7.17 -0.12
N ILE A 7 -9.67 6.81 1.00
CA ILE A 7 -8.36 6.15 0.94
C ILE A 7 -8.46 4.79 0.22
N LEU A 8 -9.57 4.06 0.40
CA LEU A 8 -9.78 2.71 -0.12
C LEU A 8 -10.66 2.70 -1.38
N TYR A 9 -11.78 3.43 -1.33
CA TYR A 9 -12.81 3.52 -2.36
C TYR A 9 -12.69 4.84 -3.13
N SER A 10 -11.54 5.09 -3.77
CA SER A 10 -11.32 6.31 -4.56
C SER A 10 -11.63 6.13 -6.04
N ALA A 11 -11.96 7.23 -6.71
CA ALA A 11 -11.99 7.30 -8.18
C ALA A 11 -10.64 6.89 -8.80
N ALA A 12 -9.52 7.20 -8.15
CA ALA A 12 -8.20 6.75 -8.59
C ALA A 12 -8.05 5.22 -8.54
N ALA A 13 -8.57 4.56 -7.49
CA ALA A 13 -8.60 3.11 -7.43
C ALA A 13 -9.48 2.51 -8.54
N LEU A 14 -10.66 3.09 -8.77
CA LEU A 14 -11.57 2.66 -9.84
C LEU A 14 -10.92 2.78 -11.22
N ARG A 15 -10.25 3.90 -11.53
CA ARG A 15 -9.52 4.09 -12.81
C ARG A 15 -8.53 2.96 -13.06
N ARG A 16 -7.74 2.60 -12.04
CA ARG A 16 -6.75 1.51 -12.13
C ARG A 16 -7.42 0.15 -12.32
N MET A 17 -8.47 -0.14 -11.55
CA MET A 17 -9.21 -1.41 -11.63
C MET A 17 -9.85 -1.61 -13.01
N CYS A 18 -10.45 -0.56 -13.57
CA CYS A 18 -11.12 -0.60 -14.87
C CYS A 18 -10.19 -0.32 -16.06
N ARG A 19 -8.87 -0.16 -15.84
CA ARG A 19 -7.87 0.17 -16.86
C ARG A 19 -8.26 1.39 -17.72
N LEU A 20 -8.91 2.38 -17.09
CA LEU A 20 -9.35 3.59 -17.79
C LEU A 20 -8.14 4.49 -18.07
N ILE A 21 -7.99 4.90 -19.32
CA ILE A 21 -6.95 5.85 -19.73
C ILE A 21 -7.35 7.24 -19.20
N TYR A 22 -6.46 7.86 -18.41
CA TYR A 22 -6.69 9.13 -17.70
C TYR A 22 -7.26 10.27 -18.58
N ARG A 23 -6.97 10.28 -19.88
CA ARG A 23 -7.41 11.33 -20.80
C ARG A 23 -8.88 11.23 -21.26
N ARG A 24 -9.54 10.07 -21.13
CA ARG A 24 -10.89 9.86 -21.69
C ARG A 24 -12.03 9.99 -20.68
N VAL A 25 -11.74 9.93 -19.38
CA VAL A 25 -12.78 9.94 -18.34
C VAL A 25 -12.40 10.91 -17.22
N THR A 26 -12.85 12.14 -17.39
CA THR A 26 -12.69 13.24 -16.43
C THR A 26 -13.58 13.03 -15.20
N GLU A 27 -14.81 12.60 -15.41
CA GLU A 27 -15.83 12.47 -14.37
C GLU A 27 -16.05 11.01 -13.98
N LEU A 28 -15.88 10.71 -12.69
CA LEU A 28 -16.18 9.41 -12.10
C LEU A 28 -16.85 9.65 -10.77
N GLN A 29 -17.92 8.91 -10.50
CA GLN A 29 -18.54 8.93 -9.19
C GLN A 29 -18.33 7.59 -8.49
N VAL A 30 -17.91 7.68 -7.24
CA VAL A 30 -17.72 6.53 -6.36
C VAL A 30 -18.50 6.83 -5.08
N ARG A 31 -19.47 5.98 -4.75
CA ARG A 31 -20.27 6.11 -3.52
C ARG A 31 -20.21 4.80 -2.75
N GLU A 32 -19.83 4.87 -1.50
CA GLU A 32 -19.78 3.70 -0.62
C GLU A 32 -21.21 3.33 -0.15
N TRP A 33 -21.55 2.04 -0.25
CA TRP A 33 -22.78 1.45 0.30
C TRP A 33 -22.40 0.35 1.30
N TRP A 34 -23.36 -0.28 1.97
CA TRP A 34 -23.10 -1.27 3.04
C TRP A 34 -22.08 -2.37 2.63
N SER A 35 -22.38 -3.14 1.58
CA SER A 35 -21.53 -4.28 1.12
C SER A 35 -20.79 -4.03 -0.20
N VAL A 36 -21.19 -3.00 -0.94
CA VAL A 36 -20.74 -2.70 -2.29
C VAL A 36 -20.34 -1.23 -2.41
N VAL A 37 -19.71 -0.89 -3.52
CA VAL A 37 -19.41 0.49 -3.91
C VAL A 37 -20.14 0.73 -5.24
N TRP A 38 -21.04 1.70 -5.24
CA TRP A 38 -21.68 2.14 -6.46
C TRP A 38 -20.68 2.98 -7.27
N VAL A 39 -20.53 2.63 -8.54
CA VAL A 39 -19.62 3.31 -9.45
C VAL A 39 -20.35 3.75 -10.71
N TRP A 40 -20.07 4.97 -11.13
CA TRP A 40 -20.57 5.52 -12.38
C TRP A 40 -19.42 6.06 -13.21
N ILE A 41 -19.43 5.64 -14.47
CA ILE A 41 -18.43 5.96 -15.50
C ILE A 41 -19.24 6.44 -16.72
N PRO A 42 -19.00 7.67 -17.23
CA PRO A 42 -19.63 8.16 -18.44
C PRO A 42 -19.52 7.17 -19.59
N GLY A 43 -20.63 6.92 -20.29
CA GLY A 43 -20.70 5.96 -21.40
C GLY A 43 -20.83 4.49 -20.99
N TYR A 44 -20.83 4.17 -19.70
CA TYR A 44 -21.06 2.82 -19.20
C TYR A 44 -22.30 2.78 -18.30
N ARG A 45 -22.89 1.58 -18.16
CA ARG A 45 -23.95 1.36 -17.18
C ARG A 45 -23.38 1.52 -15.77
N PRO A 46 -24.05 2.23 -14.85
CA PRO A 46 -23.66 2.25 -13.45
C PRO A 46 -23.62 0.82 -12.91
N THR A 47 -22.60 0.49 -12.12
CA THR A 47 -22.41 -0.86 -11.59
C THR A 47 -22.11 -0.84 -10.10
N PHE A 48 -22.36 -1.97 -9.44
CA PHE A 48 -21.96 -2.19 -8.06
C PHE A 48 -20.72 -3.08 -8.04
N VAL A 49 -19.65 -2.56 -7.47
CA VAL A 49 -18.40 -3.30 -7.30
C VAL A 49 -18.29 -3.74 -5.85
N PRO A 50 -18.04 -5.03 -5.57
CA PRO A 50 -17.99 -5.51 -4.19
C PRO A 50 -16.77 -4.93 -3.47
N LYS A 51 -16.91 -4.52 -2.20
CA LYS A 51 -15.82 -3.90 -1.40
C LYS A 51 -14.55 -4.76 -1.33
N ARG A 52 -14.70 -6.09 -1.36
CA ARG A 52 -13.57 -7.05 -1.42
C ARG A 52 -12.65 -6.81 -2.61
N ALA A 53 -13.20 -6.39 -3.76
CA ALA A 53 -12.41 -6.11 -4.96
C ALA A 53 -11.52 -4.88 -4.76
N PHE A 54 -12.04 -3.81 -4.15
CA PHE A 54 -11.27 -2.63 -3.78
C PHE A 54 -10.18 -2.95 -2.76
N LYS A 55 -10.50 -3.72 -1.70
CA LYS A 55 -9.51 -4.17 -0.71
C LYS A 55 -8.36 -4.95 -1.35
N ARG A 56 -8.69 -5.93 -2.19
CA ARG A 56 -7.68 -6.72 -2.92
C ARG A 56 -6.82 -5.84 -3.81
N HIS A 57 -7.44 -4.96 -4.60
CA HIS A 57 -6.72 -4.02 -5.47
C HIS A 57 -5.83 -3.05 -4.68
N PHE A 58 -6.29 -2.55 -3.53
CA PHE A 58 -5.53 -1.64 -2.67
C PHE A 58 -4.23 -2.26 -2.16
N VAL A 59 -4.28 -3.54 -1.74
CA VAL A 59 -3.09 -4.31 -1.32
C VAL A 59 -2.19 -4.61 -2.52
N GLN A 60 -2.74 -5.15 -3.60
CA GLN A 60 -1.97 -5.51 -4.80
C GLN A 60 -1.24 -4.31 -5.39
N TRP A 61 -1.93 -3.17 -5.50
CA TRP A 61 -1.34 -1.94 -6.00
C TRP A 61 -0.17 -1.47 -5.13
N ARG A 62 -0.30 -1.50 -3.79
CA ARG A 62 0.80 -1.10 -2.90
C ARG A 62 1.98 -2.04 -2.97
N ARG A 63 1.74 -3.36 -3.04
CA ARG A 63 2.80 -4.36 -3.27
C ARG A 63 3.52 -4.11 -4.60
N GLN A 64 2.77 -3.82 -5.67
CA GLN A 64 3.37 -3.50 -6.97
C GLN A 64 4.22 -2.23 -6.91
N MET A 65 3.72 -1.18 -6.26
CA MET A 65 4.45 0.08 -6.06
C MET A 65 5.63 -0.05 -5.09
N ALA A 66 5.68 -1.10 -4.29
CA ALA A 66 6.80 -1.37 -3.38
C ALA A 66 8.02 -1.95 -4.12
N LYS A 67 7.80 -2.72 -5.19
CA LYS A 67 8.87 -3.40 -5.96
C LYS A 67 9.89 -2.45 -6.60
N VAL A 68 9.49 -1.20 -6.85
CA VAL A 68 10.35 -0.17 -7.46
C VAL A 68 11.08 0.68 -6.42
N LEU A 69 10.94 0.37 -5.13
CA LEU A 69 11.55 1.12 -4.04
C LEU A 69 12.83 0.45 -3.60
N ARG A 70 13.85 1.25 -3.31
CA ARG A 70 15.13 0.76 -2.80
C ARG A 70 15.14 0.83 -1.27
N VAL A 71 15.52 -0.26 -0.63
CA VAL A 71 15.57 -0.38 0.83
C VAL A 71 17.03 -0.36 1.30
N VAL A 72 17.34 0.47 2.29
CA VAL A 72 18.66 0.61 2.92
C VAL A 72 18.52 0.39 4.42
N VAL A 73 19.26 -0.57 4.96
CA VAL A 73 19.25 -0.90 6.40
C VAL A 73 20.17 0.05 7.17
N TRP A 74 19.76 0.47 8.37
CA TRP A 74 20.60 1.28 9.23
C TRP A 74 21.60 0.39 9.97
N ALA A 75 22.90 0.63 9.77
CA ALA A 75 23.96 -0.18 10.39
C ALA A 75 23.88 -0.21 11.92
N SER A 76 23.46 0.89 12.55
CA SER A 76 23.33 1.00 14.01
C SER A 76 22.00 0.49 14.57
N HIS A 77 20.97 0.33 13.72
CA HIS A 77 19.61 -0.01 14.14
C HIS A 77 19.00 -1.00 13.14
N PRO A 78 19.19 -2.32 13.31
CA PRO A 78 18.79 -3.31 12.30
C PRO A 78 17.27 -3.43 12.10
N GLN A 79 16.47 -2.81 12.97
CA GLN A 79 15.01 -2.71 12.85
C GLN A 79 14.55 -1.50 12.04
N ARG A 80 15.48 -0.61 11.65
CA ARG A 80 15.19 0.62 10.91
C ARG A 80 15.74 0.57 9.50
N TYR A 81 14.90 1.03 8.58
CA TYR A 81 15.15 1.01 7.16
C TYR A 81 14.81 2.37 6.57
N THR A 82 15.68 2.88 5.71
CA THR A 82 15.33 3.98 4.79
C THR A 82 14.83 3.38 3.49
N VAL A 83 13.62 3.76 3.09
CA VAL A 83 13.05 3.38 1.80
C VAL A 83 13.09 4.57 0.86
N HIS A 84 13.83 4.44 -0.23
CA HIS A 84 14.01 5.46 -1.26
C HIS A 84 13.08 5.19 -2.45
N ASN A 85 12.49 6.27 -2.95
CA ASN A 85 11.75 6.30 -4.19
C ASN A 85 12.50 7.20 -5.18
N ASP A 86 13.38 6.59 -5.98
CA ASP A 86 14.30 7.32 -6.86
C ASP A 86 13.53 8.16 -7.90
N ALA A 87 12.40 7.66 -8.41
CA ALA A 87 11.55 8.37 -9.37
C ALA A 87 10.90 9.65 -8.82
N LYS A 88 10.81 9.81 -7.49
CA LYS A 88 10.23 11.00 -6.85
C LYS A 88 11.22 11.73 -5.94
N HIS A 89 12.48 11.33 -5.92
CA HIS A 89 13.51 11.85 -5.01
C HIS A 89 13.02 12.01 -3.56
N SER A 90 12.29 11.01 -3.06
CA SER A 90 11.72 11.00 -1.70
C SER A 90 12.23 9.80 -0.91
N SER A 91 12.37 9.99 0.40
CA SER A 91 12.76 8.92 1.32
C SER A 91 11.88 8.94 2.56
N TYR A 92 11.62 7.74 3.10
CA TYR A 92 10.84 7.57 4.32
C TYR A 92 11.51 6.52 5.20
N VAL A 93 11.36 6.68 6.52
CA VAL A 93 11.86 5.72 7.50
C VAL A 93 10.76 4.73 7.78
N VAL A 94 11.12 3.46 7.79
CA VAL A 94 10.29 2.33 8.17
C VAL A 94 10.96 1.63 9.34
N GLU A 95 10.18 1.38 10.39
CA GLU A 95 10.64 0.66 11.58
C GLU A 95 9.80 -0.61 11.74
N VAL A 96 10.50 -1.72 11.94
CA VAL A 96 9.91 -3.04 12.05
C VAL A 96 9.87 -3.43 13.52
N LEU A 97 8.66 -3.59 14.05
CA LEU A 97 8.37 -3.96 15.44
C LEU A 97 7.81 -5.39 15.47
N PRO A 98 7.87 -6.11 16.60
CA PRO A 98 7.42 -7.50 16.68
C PRO A 98 6.00 -7.77 16.17
N ALA A 99 5.08 -6.80 16.35
CA ALA A 99 3.68 -6.92 15.96
C ALA A 99 3.23 -5.88 14.91
N ALA A 100 4.15 -5.08 14.36
CA ALA A 100 3.78 -3.97 13.48
C ALA A 100 4.94 -3.52 12.57
N VAL A 101 4.59 -2.86 11.47
CA VAL A 101 5.54 -2.11 10.65
C VAL A 101 5.07 -0.66 10.61
N THR A 102 5.91 0.25 11.09
CA THR A 102 5.58 1.68 11.14
C THR A 102 6.31 2.43 10.04
N CYS A 103 5.75 3.54 9.56
CA CYS A 103 6.38 4.33 8.51
C CYS A 103 6.10 5.83 8.70
N THR A 104 7.08 6.67 8.36
CA THR A 104 6.95 8.13 8.47
C THR A 104 6.13 8.78 7.35
N CYS A 105 5.69 8.02 6.33
CA CYS A 105 4.94 8.59 5.21
C CYS A 105 3.49 8.92 5.57
N GLU A 106 2.94 9.94 4.90
CA GLU A 106 1.55 10.39 5.08
C GLU A 106 0.51 9.28 4.80
N ASP A 107 0.74 8.40 3.82
CA ASP A 107 -0.17 7.26 3.53
C ASP A 107 -0.28 6.32 4.74
N TYR A 108 0.83 6.05 5.43
CA TYR A 108 0.80 5.23 6.65
C TYR A 108 0.08 5.94 7.78
N GLN A 109 0.40 7.21 8.01
CA GLN A 109 -0.24 8.01 9.07
C GLN A 109 -1.76 8.08 8.87
N ASN A 110 -2.22 8.29 7.64
CA ASN A 110 -3.64 8.28 7.30
C ASN A 110 -4.28 6.91 7.56
N GLN A 111 -3.65 5.81 7.14
CA GLN A 111 -4.16 4.46 7.41
C GLN A 111 -4.25 4.17 8.91
N PHE A 112 -3.20 4.51 9.66
CA PHE A 112 -3.15 4.32 11.11
C PHE A 112 -4.23 5.17 11.81
N LYS A 113 -4.37 6.43 11.43
CA LYS A 113 -5.42 7.33 11.96
C LYS A 113 -6.83 6.78 11.72
N PHE A 114 -7.09 6.20 10.55
CA PHE A 114 -8.44 5.74 10.21
C PHE A 114 -8.75 4.32 10.68
N TRP A 115 -7.76 3.44 10.78
CA TRP A 115 -7.99 2.01 11.03
C TRP A 115 -7.20 1.43 12.21
N GLY A 116 -6.39 2.23 12.90
CA GLY A 116 -5.50 1.79 14.00
C GLY A 116 -4.32 0.93 13.54
N LYS A 117 -4.21 0.66 12.25
CA LYS A 117 -3.15 -0.13 11.61
C LYS A 117 -2.95 0.31 10.18
N GLY A 118 -1.73 0.17 9.66
CA GLY A 118 -1.40 0.57 8.30
C GLY A 118 -0.30 -0.29 7.71
N CYS A 119 -0.34 -0.46 6.40
CA CYS A 119 0.76 -1.02 5.63
C CYS A 119 0.84 -0.27 4.30
N CYS A 120 1.65 0.79 4.29
CA CYS A 120 1.91 1.58 3.10
C CYS A 120 2.86 0.83 2.15
N LYS A 121 3.07 1.37 0.95
CA LYS A 121 4.02 0.79 -0.02
C LYS A 121 5.44 0.65 0.53
N HIS A 122 5.89 1.55 1.41
CA HIS A 122 7.23 1.47 2.01
C HIS A 122 7.34 0.31 2.99
N GLY A 123 6.28 0.07 3.78
CA GLY A 123 6.18 -1.11 4.64
C GLY A 123 6.24 -2.41 3.84
N TYR A 124 5.51 -2.49 2.71
CA TYR A 124 5.61 -3.64 1.81
C TYR A 124 7.01 -3.82 1.20
N ALA A 125 7.75 -2.74 0.93
CA ALA A 125 9.11 -2.85 0.39
C ALA A 125 10.06 -3.47 1.43
N VAL A 126 9.96 -3.04 2.69
CA VAL A 126 10.75 -3.63 3.79
C VAL A 126 10.34 -5.06 4.06
N LEU A 127 9.03 -5.37 4.09
CA LEU A 127 8.57 -6.75 4.24
C LEU A 127 9.11 -7.66 3.13
N GLY A 128 9.07 -7.20 1.87
CA GLY A 128 9.66 -7.93 0.75
C GLY A 128 11.17 -8.11 0.86
N HIS A 129 11.90 -7.08 1.32
CA HIS A 129 13.34 -7.17 1.60
C HIS A 129 13.66 -8.19 2.70
N LEU A 130 12.76 -8.35 3.68
CA LEU A 130 12.85 -9.34 4.75
C LEU A 130 12.40 -10.75 4.33
N GLY A 131 11.90 -10.93 3.10
CA GLY A 131 11.39 -12.22 2.61
C GLY A 131 9.92 -12.51 2.97
N PHE A 132 9.15 -11.52 3.39
CA PHE A 132 7.72 -11.68 3.72
C PHE A 132 6.79 -11.04 2.68
N ASP A 133 5.72 -11.75 2.33
CA ASP A 133 4.71 -11.25 1.39
C ASP A 133 3.67 -10.34 2.06
N SER A 134 3.42 -10.51 3.36
CA SER A 134 2.45 -9.72 4.10
C SER A 134 2.89 -9.43 5.53
N LEU A 135 2.27 -8.40 6.12
CA LEU A 135 2.44 -8.09 7.53
C LEU A 135 1.98 -9.26 8.42
N ASN A 136 0.96 -9.99 8.00
CA ASN A 136 0.47 -11.16 8.73
C ASN A 136 1.52 -12.29 8.74
N ASP A 137 2.18 -12.52 7.61
CA ASP A 137 3.24 -13.54 7.51
C ASP A 137 4.42 -13.18 8.41
N TYR A 138 4.81 -11.90 8.43
CA TYR A 138 5.83 -11.38 9.33
C TYR A 138 5.46 -11.53 10.82
N ILE A 139 4.22 -11.20 11.21
CA ILE A 139 3.77 -11.33 12.60
C ILE A 139 3.75 -12.80 13.02
N ASN A 140 3.26 -13.69 12.15
CA ASN A 140 3.12 -15.12 12.44
C ASN A 140 4.46 -15.86 12.41
N SER A 141 5.51 -15.32 11.79
CA SER A 141 6.83 -15.95 11.75
C SER A 141 7.61 -15.81 13.08
N GLY A 142 7.06 -15.10 14.07
CA GLY A 142 7.54 -15.13 15.46
C GLY A 142 9.02 -14.76 15.64
N GLN A 143 9.55 -13.84 14.82
CA GLN A 143 10.97 -13.42 14.81
C GLN A 143 12.00 -14.57 14.89
N GLN A 144 11.71 -15.75 14.34
CA GLN A 144 12.76 -16.74 14.11
C GLN A 144 13.53 -16.37 12.83
N SER A 145 14.82 -16.05 13.02
CA SER A 145 15.86 -15.67 12.05
C SER A 145 16.00 -14.18 11.72
N ARG A 146 17.16 -13.64 12.11
CA ARG A 146 17.75 -12.40 11.57
C ARG A 146 17.72 -12.49 10.03
N PRO A 147 17.30 -11.44 9.30
CA PRO A 147 17.35 -11.47 7.85
C PRO A 147 18.80 -11.66 7.40
N VAL A 148 19.07 -12.74 6.67
CA VAL A 148 20.24 -12.84 5.81
C VAL A 148 20.02 -11.80 4.71
N PRO A 149 20.94 -10.84 4.50
CA PRO A 149 20.79 -9.90 3.41
C PRO A 149 20.73 -10.67 2.10
N VAL A 150 19.58 -10.62 1.42
CA VAL A 150 19.46 -11.08 0.04
C VAL A 150 20.32 -10.13 -0.80
N PRO A 151 21.35 -10.63 -1.51
CA PRO A 151 22.13 -9.77 -2.39
C PRO A 151 21.19 -9.15 -3.43
N LEU A 152 21.25 -7.82 -3.57
CA LEU A 152 20.68 -7.15 -4.74
C LEU A 152 21.34 -7.77 -5.97
N ALA A 153 20.56 -8.46 -6.80
CA ALA A 153 21.02 -8.90 -8.11
C ALA A 153 21.52 -7.67 -8.88
N ALA A 154 22.79 -7.72 -9.28
CA ALA A 154 23.48 -6.70 -10.07
C ALA A 154 22.94 -6.66 -11.51
#